data_AF-A0A0T7SBW6-F1
#
_entry.id   AF-A0A0T7SBW6-F1
#
_cell.length_a   1.000
_cell.length_b   1.000
_cell.length_c   1.000
_cell.angle_alpha   90.00
_cell.angle_beta   90.00
_cell.angle_gamma   90.00
#
_symmetry.space_group_name_H-M   'P 1'
#
loop_
_entity.id
_entity.type
_entity.pdbx_description
1 polymer ?
#
loop_
_entity_poly.entity_id
_entity_poly.type
_entity_poly.pdbx_seq_one_letter_code
_entity_poly.pdbx_strand_id
1 'polypeptide(L)'
;MNYTALRKTGQEPEYKKDPHLPISSVGIANYSVTKGNLPAGCALMTDTLDGSGNGSSILNSKGITHIIHAGPKERSKFPSDEEFIECVVKSVQNCIILAERNNSEKLAVPFVGGDIFLGKCDPEKLAEGIIRGVANQLAECQKLEEVTLIDYSGNTRHLFLEKVQQVKGDLFGFTNFFDKDKHFAAALKGKPTKGLQVKVGDIRNKSLHSCSAIVNAANTYYGMGSGLAGAIKAQTGNAEKIDAKAKELINEFNSLIDDSSGPKQPNPNPKPGDNPKPGKKQPSDDSQEPTPDNGNGNNDNGDNGKDDNQEPTDKDPKKDTDQSPNEWREELKNIDPSLEQTFTDAKIAEWKQEKGPFNTAEGVRNLLENVKENNDFLTEISTQHSAPDLNSLITNKSPQEAITIIKRFEYDQLNADDKKNKDAKIRKYYSLKKDEVLTDSQINEYLYKVTVGEINESSIKLDDNSGQINPQENTILKIVSIGALILVGGALFVLVIRFITKKKKK
;
A
#
# COMPACT_ATOMS: atom_id res chain seq x y z
N MET A 1 -1.73 -22.79 4.10
CA MET A 1 -0.94 -23.25 2.93
C MET A 1 0.53 -23.30 3.30
N ASN A 2 1.26 -24.31 2.83
CA ASN A 2 2.68 -24.45 3.12
C ASN A 2 3.46 -23.86 1.94
N TYR A 3 3.76 -22.56 1.99
CA TYR A 3 4.44 -21.84 0.90
C TYR A 3 5.91 -22.29 0.80
N THR A 4 6.14 -23.42 0.12
CA THR A 4 7.46 -24.06 0.03
C THR A 4 8.46 -23.17 -0.71
N ALA A 5 9.76 -23.39 -0.43
CA ALA A 5 10.81 -22.71 -1.14
C ALA A 5 10.78 -23.04 -2.64
N LEU A 6 10.97 -22.03 -3.48
CA LEU A 6 11.06 -22.18 -4.91
C LEU A 6 12.41 -22.78 -5.28
N ARG A 7 12.40 -23.78 -6.15
CA ARG A 7 13.60 -24.47 -6.62
C ARG A 7 13.94 -24.02 -8.03
N LYS A 8 15.11 -23.40 -8.19
CA LYS A 8 15.67 -23.07 -9.50
C LYS A 8 15.90 -24.34 -10.31
N THR A 9 15.49 -24.33 -11.57
CA THR A 9 15.68 -25.44 -12.51
C THR A 9 16.84 -25.17 -13.48
N GLY A 10 17.22 -23.90 -13.65
CA GLY A 10 18.17 -23.46 -14.67
C GLY A 10 17.56 -23.40 -16.07
N GLN A 11 16.26 -23.70 -16.20
CA GLN A 11 15.51 -23.64 -17.45
C GLN A 11 14.69 -22.35 -17.59
N GLU A 12 14.63 -21.54 -16.54
CA GLU A 12 13.93 -20.26 -16.54
C GLU A 12 14.55 -19.30 -17.59
N PRO A 13 13.75 -18.44 -18.26
CA PRO A 13 14.23 -17.65 -19.40
C PRO A 13 15.46 -16.80 -19.10
N GLU A 14 15.58 -16.23 -17.88
CA GLU A 14 16.70 -15.42 -17.44
C GLU A 14 18.07 -16.13 -17.50
N TYR A 15 18.08 -17.47 -17.42
CA TYR A 15 19.30 -18.28 -17.45
C TYR A 15 19.81 -18.56 -18.86
N LYS A 16 19.04 -18.21 -19.91
CA LYS A 16 19.48 -18.33 -21.31
C LYS A 16 20.54 -17.31 -21.73
N LYS A 17 20.86 -16.33 -20.86
CA LYS A 17 21.91 -15.33 -21.08
C LYS A 17 23.06 -15.46 -20.08
N ASP A 18 24.23 -15.00 -20.51
CA ASP A 18 25.43 -14.87 -19.68
C ASP A 18 26.02 -13.44 -19.85
N PRO A 19 26.06 -12.60 -18.80
CA PRO A 19 25.51 -12.86 -17.47
C PRO A 19 23.98 -13.06 -17.49
N HIS A 20 23.47 -13.84 -16.53
CA HIS A 20 22.03 -14.04 -16.36
C HIS A 20 21.31 -12.70 -16.16
N LEU A 21 20.08 -12.58 -16.70
CA LEU A 21 19.29 -11.37 -16.51
C LEU A 21 19.02 -11.15 -15.01
N PRO A 22 18.99 -9.89 -14.51
CA PRO A 22 18.61 -9.54 -13.14
C PRO A 22 17.09 -9.68 -12.90
N ILE A 23 16.51 -10.78 -13.38
CA ILE A 23 15.11 -11.18 -13.24
C ILE A 23 15.10 -12.58 -12.64
N SER A 24 14.10 -12.87 -11.79
CA SER A 24 13.82 -14.22 -11.30
C SER A 24 12.36 -14.54 -11.54
N SER A 25 12.11 -15.61 -12.30
CA SER A 25 10.78 -16.16 -12.56
C SER A 25 10.65 -17.61 -12.13
N VAL A 26 11.47 -18.05 -11.17
CA VAL A 26 11.44 -19.40 -10.62
C VAL A 26 10.04 -19.71 -10.07
N GLY A 27 9.56 -20.93 -10.30
CA GLY A 27 8.26 -21.39 -9.82
C GLY A 27 7.04 -20.83 -10.58
N ILE A 28 7.26 -20.04 -11.64
CA ILE A 28 6.21 -19.58 -12.53
C ILE A 28 6.01 -20.59 -13.66
N ALA A 29 4.82 -21.21 -13.67
CA ALA A 29 4.38 -22.06 -14.77
C ALA A 29 3.72 -21.20 -15.85
N ASN A 30 3.93 -21.54 -17.13
CA ASN A 30 3.29 -20.91 -18.29
C ASN A 30 3.61 -19.42 -18.44
N TYR A 31 4.75 -19.14 -19.08
CA TYR A 31 5.12 -17.82 -19.54
C TYR A 31 4.20 -17.36 -20.67
N SER A 32 3.12 -16.66 -20.35
CA SER A 32 2.39 -15.89 -21.37
C SER A 32 3.07 -14.54 -21.54
N VAL A 33 3.68 -14.32 -22.71
CA VAL A 33 4.28 -13.04 -23.05
C VAL A 33 3.17 -11.99 -23.04
N THR A 34 3.23 -11.08 -22.08
CA THR A 34 2.42 -9.87 -22.10
C THR A 34 3.35 -8.73 -22.43
N LYS A 35 3.21 -8.13 -23.62
CA LYS A 35 4.10 -7.06 -24.08
C LYS A 35 4.25 -5.98 -23.01
N GLY A 36 5.49 -5.73 -22.58
CA GLY A 36 5.83 -4.73 -21.57
C GLY A 36 5.58 -5.13 -20.11
N ASN A 37 5.29 -6.40 -19.81
CA ASN A 37 5.15 -6.91 -18.44
C ASN A 37 5.95 -8.20 -18.24
N LEU A 38 6.37 -8.49 -17.00
CA LEU A 38 6.73 -9.88 -16.62
C LEU A 38 5.49 -10.65 -16.17
N PRO A 39 5.56 -12.00 -16.17
CA PRO A 39 4.55 -12.81 -15.52
C PRO A 39 4.37 -12.43 -14.04
N ALA A 40 3.13 -12.53 -13.55
CA ALA A 40 2.82 -12.26 -12.15
C ALA A 40 3.56 -13.26 -11.25
N GLY A 41 4.13 -12.76 -10.15
CA GLY A 41 4.94 -13.58 -9.24
C GLY A 41 6.44 -13.57 -9.55
N CYS A 42 6.89 -12.86 -10.60
CA CYS A 42 8.30 -12.62 -10.87
C CYS A 42 8.87 -11.46 -10.04
N ALA A 43 10.19 -11.36 -10.02
CA ALA A 43 10.92 -10.20 -9.49
C ALA A 43 11.97 -9.70 -10.50
N LEU A 44 12.30 -8.41 -10.40
CA LEU A 44 13.32 -7.74 -11.23
C LEU A 44 14.20 -6.87 -10.33
N MET A 45 15.51 -6.87 -10.53
CA MET A 45 16.47 -6.05 -9.78
C MET A 45 17.02 -4.92 -10.65
N THR A 46 17.10 -3.73 -10.06
CA THR A 46 17.82 -2.56 -10.58
C THR A 46 18.78 -2.04 -9.51
N ASP A 47 19.80 -1.27 -9.90
CA ASP A 47 20.56 -0.48 -8.94
C ASP A 47 19.80 0.80 -8.53
N THR A 48 20.23 1.42 -7.43
CA THR A 48 19.63 2.67 -6.92
C THR A 48 20.14 3.93 -7.59
N LEU A 49 21.16 3.82 -8.43
CA LEU A 49 21.64 4.90 -9.28
C LEU A 49 20.70 4.91 -10.49
N ASP A 50 21.14 4.80 -11.72
CA ASP A 50 20.24 4.86 -12.89
C ASP A 50 19.88 3.51 -13.52
N GLY A 51 20.15 2.40 -12.82
CA GLY A 51 20.01 1.05 -13.35
C GLY A 51 21.21 0.58 -14.20
N SER A 52 22.18 1.45 -14.46
CA SER A 52 23.46 1.15 -15.12
C SER A 52 24.69 1.37 -14.24
N GLY A 53 24.50 1.71 -12.97
CA GLY A 53 25.54 2.03 -12.01
C GLY A 53 26.06 3.48 -12.10
N ASN A 54 25.36 4.38 -12.78
CA ASN A 54 25.76 5.78 -12.94
C ASN A 54 24.78 6.76 -12.29
N GLY A 55 25.28 7.91 -11.82
CA GLY A 55 24.47 9.00 -11.28
C GLY A 55 24.55 9.15 -9.76
N SER A 56 23.53 9.78 -9.18
CA SER A 56 23.46 10.08 -7.74
C SER A 56 22.10 9.68 -7.18
N SER A 57 22.09 9.10 -5.98
CA SER A 57 20.88 8.64 -5.31
C SER A 57 21.05 8.75 -3.80
N ILE A 58 20.00 9.23 -3.11
CA ILE A 58 20.00 9.34 -1.64
C ILE A 58 20.01 7.94 -1.03
N LEU A 59 19.33 6.96 -1.65
CA LEU A 59 19.40 5.57 -1.21
C LEU A 59 20.82 5.04 -1.33
N ASN A 60 21.49 5.30 -2.46
CA ASN A 60 22.86 4.87 -2.68
C ASN A 60 23.85 5.52 -1.71
N SER A 61 23.72 6.81 -1.42
CA SER A 61 24.58 7.51 -0.45
C SER A 61 24.40 7.00 0.98
N LYS A 62 23.20 6.50 1.33
CA LYS A 62 22.96 5.75 2.57
C LYS A 62 23.54 4.34 2.52
N GLY A 63 23.94 3.84 1.34
CA GLY A 63 24.47 2.50 1.12
C GLY A 63 23.42 1.43 0.86
N ILE A 64 22.22 1.82 0.44
CA ILE A 64 21.23 0.95 -0.21
C ILE A 64 21.53 1.01 -1.71
N THR A 65 22.12 -0.05 -2.25
CA THR A 65 22.68 -0.08 -3.62
C THR A 65 21.74 -0.70 -4.64
N HIS A 66 20.76 -1.51 -4.21
CA HIS A 66 19.85 -2.21 -5.12
C HIS A 66 18.38 -2.11 -4.68
N ILE A 67 17.49 -2.07 -5.68
CA ILE A 67 16.05 -2.19 -5.52
C ILE A 67 15.61 -3.47 -6.23
N ILE A 68 14.96 -4.37 -5.49
CA ILE A 68 14.37 -5.57 -6.06
C ILE A 68 12.86 -5.37 -6.12
N HIS A 69 12.33 -5.20 -7.31
CA HIS A 69 10.94 -4.94 -7.54
C HIS A 69 10.18 -6.27 -7.56
N ALA A 70 9.23 -6.45 -6.63
CA ALA A 70 8.30 -7.59 -6.63
C ALA A 70 7.14 -7.30 -7.59
N GLY A 71 6.78 -8.24 -8.47
CA GLY A 71 5.72 -8.04 -9.47
C GLY A 71 4.49 -8.91 -9.29
N PRO A 72 3.68 -8.74 -8.22
CA PRO A 72 2.35 -9.31 -8.15
C PRO A 72 1.36 -8.57 -9.08
N LYS A 73 0.19 -9.18 -9.30
CA LYS A 73 -1.00 -8.49 -9.84
C LYS A 73 -1.96 -8.15 -8.71
N GLU A 74 -2.86 -7.20 -8.94
CA GLU A 74 -3.95 -6.86 -8.00
C GLU A 74 -4.88 -8.06 -7.74
N ARG A 75 -5.44 -8.15 -6.53
CA ARG A 75 -6.34 -9.23 -6.09
C ARG A 75 -7.49 -9.49 -7.04
N SER A 76 -8.03 -8.45 -7.69
CA SER A 76 -9.15 -8.56 -8.63
C SER A 76 -8.83 -9.39 -9.90
N LYS A 77 -7.55 -9.69 -10.17
CA LYS A 77 -7.13 -10.56 -11.28
C LYS A 77 -7.13 -12.05 -10.93
N PHE A 78 -7.40 -12.41 -9.67
CA PHE A 78 -7.35 -13.78 -9.20
C PHE A 78 -8.75 -14.32 -8.87
N PRO A 79 -9.01 -15.62 -9.10
CA PRO A 79 -10.27 -16.26 -8.71
C PRO A 79 -10.50 -16.26 -7.21
N SER A 80 -9.42 -16.37 -6.43
CA SER A 80 -9.45 -16.59 -4.98
C SER A 80 -8.40 -15.75 -4.25
N ASP A 81 -8.56 -15.60 -2.94
CA ASP A 81 -7.55 -14.96 -2.08
C ASP A 81 -6.30 -15.83 -2.03
N GLU A 82 -6.48 -17.14 -2.05
CA GLU A 82 -5.43 -18.14 -2.00
C GLU A 82 -4.46 -18.04 -3.19
N GLU A 83 -4.98 -17.93 -4.42
CA GLU A 83 -4.14 -17.75 -5.62
C GLU A 83 -3.46 -16.39 -5.65
N PHE A 84 -4.12 -15.35 -5.14
CA PHE A 84 -3.52 -14.02 -5.01
C PHE A 84 -2.36 -14.03 -4.01
N ILE A 85 -2.56 -14.60 -2.81
CA ILE A 85 -1.52 -14.71 -1.80
C ILE A 85 -0.37 -15.56 -2.33
N GLU A 86 -0.64 -16.69 -3.01
CA GLU A 86 0.40 -17.50 -3.64
C GLU A 86 1.22 -16.68 -4.65
N CYS A 87 0.57 -15.87 -5.49
CA CYS A 87 1.26 -14.99 -6.43
C CYS A 87 2.15 -13.97 -5.72
N VAL A 88 1.66 -13.33 -4.65
CA VAL A 88 2.44 -12.35 -3.88
C VAL A 88 3.63 -13.05 -3.22
N VAL A 89 3.42 -14.19 -2.58
CA VAL A 89 4.48 -14.96 -1.93
C VAL A 89 5.56 -15.36 -2.94
N LYS A 90 5.18 -15.84 -4.12
CA LYS A 90 6.15 -16.14 -5.20
C LYS A 90 6.96 -14.92 -5.62
N SER A 91 6.35 -13.74 -5.71
CA SER A 91 7.09 -12.52 -6.04
C SER A 91 8.14 -12.18 -4.99
N VAL A 92 7.82 -12.34 -3.70
CA VAL A 92 8.77 -12.11 -2.60
C VAL A 92 9.87 -13.17 -2.57
N GLN A 93 9.54 -14.44 -2.80
CA GLN A 93 10.54 -15.51 -2.90
C GLN A 93 11.50 -15.30 -4.08
N ASN A 94 10.99 -14.84 -5.23
CA ASN A 94 11.83 -14.44 -6.36
C ASN A 94 12.72 -13.22 -6.04
N CYS A 95 12.28 -12.30 -5.18
CA CYS A 95 13.16 -11.23 -4.68
C CYS A 95 14.33 -11.78 -3.85
N ILE A 96 14.06 -12.76 -2.98
CA ILE A 96 15.09 -13.44 -2.16
C ILE A 96 16.10 -14.18 -3.05
N ILE A 97 15.63 -14.86 -4.10
CA ILE A 97 16.50 -15.53 -5.07
C ILE A 97 17.41 -14.52 -5.79
N LEU A 98 16.90 -13.35 -6.16
CA LEU A 98 17.73 -12.30 -6.77
C LEU A 98 18.77 -11.74 -5.78
N ALA A 99 18.40 -11.51 -4.52
CA ALA A 99 19.33 -11.05 -3.49
C ALA A 99 20.48 -12.06 -3.30
N GLU A 100 20.16 -13.37 -3.21
CA GLU A 100 21.12 -14.47 -3.11
C GLU A 100 22.07 -14.49 -4.33
N ARG A 101 21.52 -14.40 -5.55
CA ARG A 101 22.29 -14.39 -6.80
C ARG A 101 23.25 -13.21 -6.88
N ASN A 102 22.86 -12.07 -6.29
CA ASN A 102 23.65 -10.85 -6.25
C ASN A 102 24.53 -10.73 -4.98
N ASN A 103 24.78 -11.83 -4.28
CA ASN A 103 25.65 -11.89 -3.10
C ASN A 103 25.22 -10.94 -1.95
N SER A 104 23.93 -10.64 -1.82
CA SER A 104 23.43 -9.86 -0.69
C SER A 104 23.34 -10.76 0.55
N GLU A 105 23.89 -10.29 1.67
CA GLU A 105 23.78 -10.98 2.97
C GLU A 105 22.48 -10.62 3.71
N LYS A 106 21.91 -9.43 3.40
CA LYS A 106 20.70 -8.91 4.05
C LYS A 106 19.73 -8.28 3.05
N LEU A 107 18.44 -8.52 3.25
CA LEU A 107 17.36 -7.99 2.41
C LEU A 107 16.23 -7.40 3.27
N ALA A 108 15.76 -6.19 2.94
CA ALA A 108 14.56 -5.63 3.56
C ALA A 108 13.33 -5.85 2.66
N VAL A 109 12.21 -6.30 3.23
CA VAL A 109 10.99 -6.65 2.49
C VAL A 109 9.78 -5.95 3.11
N PRO A 110 9.03 -5.12 2.36
CA PRO A 110 7.81 -4.50 2.86
C PRO A 110 6.59 -5.42 2.73
N PHE A 111 5.42 -4.93 3.11
CA PHE A 111 4.14 -5.62 2.91
C PHE A 111 3.69 -5.59 1.43
N VAL A 112 4.30 -6.44 0.60
CA VAL A 112 4.00 -6.57 -0.83
C VAL A 112 2.55 -7.06 -1.03
N GLY A 113 1.86 -6.53 -2.04
CA GLY A 113 0.46 -6.89 -2.33
C GLY A 113 -0.57 -6.23 -1.40
N GLY A 114 -0.14 -5.34 -0.49
CA GLY A 114 -1.01 -4.54 0.36
C GLY A 114 -1.74 -3.40 -0.40
N ASP A 115 -2.37 -2.51 0.38
CA ASP A 115 -3.04 -1.30 -0.09
C ASP A 115 -3.96 -1.54 -1.30
N ILE A 116 -3.70 -0.86 -2.41
CA ILE A 116 -4.52 -0.91 -3.64
C ILE A 116 -4.52 -2.29 -4.30
N PHE A 117 -3.56 -3.18 -3.99
CA PHE A 117 -3.47 -4.53 -4.53
C PHE A 117 -4.32 -5.53 -3.72
N LEU A 118 -4.57 -5.25 -2.45
CA LEU A 118 -5.18 -6.19 -1.50
C LEU A 118 -6.65 -6.48 -1.82
N GLY A 119 -7.39 -5.46 -2.28
CA GLY A 119 -8.83 -5.59 -2.53
C GLY A 119 -9.59 -6.00 -1.27
N LYS A 120 -10.27 -7.15 -1.31
CA LYS A 120 -11.00 -7.72 -0.15
C LYS A 120 -10.25 -8.86 0.53
N CYS A 121 -9.01 -9.15 0.10
CA CYS A 121 -8.21 -10.19 0.71
C CYS A 121 -7.93 -9.83 2.18
N ASP A 122 -7.98 -10.83 3.06
CA ASP A 122 -7.61 -10.67 4.46
C ASP A 122 -6.11 -10.32 4.58
N PRO A 123 -5.75 -9.13 5.12
CA PRO A 123 -4.36 -8.71 5.24
C PRO A 123 -3.54 -9.61 6.17
N GLU A 124 -4.14 -10.25 7.18
CA GLU A 124 -3.42 -11.14 8.08
C GLU A 124 -3.00 -12.44 7.40
N LYS A 125 -3.88 -12.99 6.53
CA LYS A 125 -3.55 -14.17 5.73
C LYS A 125 -2.43 -13.87 4.74
N LEU A 126 -2.43 -12.68 4.15
CA LEU A 126 -1.35 -12.24 3.27
C LEU A 126 -0.03 -12.10 4.04
N ALA A 127 -0.05 -11.45 5.22
CA ALA A 127 1.12 -11.29 6.07
C ALA A 127 1.70 -12.65 6.50
N GLU A 128 0.84 -13.58 6.93
CA GLU A 128 1.26 -14.95 7.25
C GLU A 128 1.89 -15.66 6.05
N GLY A 129 1.28 -15.52 4.87
CA GLY A 129 1.81 -16.12 3.65
C GLY A 129 3.20 -15.61 3.31
N ILE A 130 3.40 -14.30 3.40
CA ILE A 130 4.71 -13.67 3.17
C ILE A 130 5.73 -14.16 4.21
N ILE A 131 5.40 -14.15 5.51
CA ILE A 131 6.31 -14.61 6.58
C ILE A 131 6.76 -16.05 6.33
N ARG A 132 5.80 -16.95 6.06
CA ARG A 132 6.10 -18.38 5.82
C ARG A 132 6.91 -18.57 4.53
N GLY A 133 6.56 -17.87 3.45
CA GLY A 133 7.28 -17.94 2.18
C GLY A 133 8.71 -17.44 2.27
N VAL A 134 8.92 -16.33 3.00
CA VAL A 134 10.25 -15.76 3.28
C VAL A 134 11.08 -16.72 4.12
N ALA A 135 10.55 -17.24 5.23
CA ALA A 135 11.26 -18.16 6.11
C ALA A 135 11.69 -19.43 5.35
N ASN A 136 10.78 -20.02 4.58
CA ASN A 136 11.07 -21.21 3.79
C ASN A 136 12.13 -20.94 2.72
N GLN A 137 12.05 -19.81 2.00
CA GLN A 137 13.03 -19.50 0.96
C GLN A 137 14.42 -19.16 1.54
N LEU A 138 14.47 -18.39 2.64
CA LEU A 138 15.71 -18.01 3.31
C LEU A 138 16.48 -19.23 3.85
N ALA A 139 15.76 -20.27 4.30
CA ALA A 139 16.38 -21.51 4.80
C ALA A 139 17.20 -22.28 3.72
N GLU A 140 16.91 -22.03 2.45
CA GLU A 140 17.59 -22.62 1.29
C GLU A 140 18.71 -21.74 0.71
N CYS A 141 18.82 -20.48 1.17
CA CYS A 141 19.86 -19.55 0.73
C CYS A 141 21.23 -19.92 1.32
N GLN A 142 22.29 -19.76 0.52
CA GLN A 142 23.66 -19.98 0.99
C GLN A 142 24.23 -18.67 1.53
N LYS A 143 24.12 -17.57 0.77
CA LYS A 143 24.74 -16.28 1.04
C LYS A 143 23.84 -15.31 1.79
N LEU A 144 22.54 -15.27 1.49
CA LEU A 144 21.59 -14.42 2.20
C LEU A 144 21.37 -14.97 3.60
N GLU A 145 21.78 -14.23 4.61
CA GLU A 145 21.73 -14.64 6.02
C GLU A 145 20.50 -14.11 6.71
N GLU A 146 20.02 -12.92 6.32
CA GLU A 146 18.98 -12.22 7.06
C GLU A 146 17.95 -11.56 6.15
N VAL A 147 16.67 -11.72 6.50
CA VAL A 147 15.58 -10.93 5.91
C VAL A 147 14.91 -10.11 7.01
N THR A 148 14.77 -8.80 6.77
CA THR A 148 14.02 -7.89 7.65
C THR A 148 12.69 -7.53 6.99
N LEU A 149 11.59 -7.98 7.57
CA LEU A 149 10.24 -7.56 7.19
C LEU A 149 9.97 -6.17 7.77
N ILE A 150 9.50 -5.24 6.94
CA ILE A 150 9.25 -3.85 7.33
C ILE A 150 7.75 -3.59 7.36
N ASP A 151 7.23 -3.33 8.56
CA ASP A 151 5.92 -2.71 8.75
C ASP A 151 6.08 -1.20 8.58
N TYR A 152 5.64 -0.66 7.44
CA TYR A 152 5.82 0.74 7.12
C TYR A 152 5.07 1.65 8.10
N SER A 153 5.76 2.61 8.73
CA SER A 153 5.20 3.42 9.83
C SER A 153 4.04 4.34 9.43
N GLY A 154 3.78 4.54 8.14
CA GLY A 154 2.60 5.25 7.66
C GLY A 154 1.28 4.47 7.84
N ASN A 155 1.33 3.22 8.29
CA ASN A 155 0.16 2.37 8.53
C ASN A 155 -0.14 2.26 10.03
N THR A 156 -1.41 2.37 10.38
CA THR A 156 -1.91 2.23 11.77
C THR A 156 -1.81 0.81 12.31
N ARG A 157 -1.58 -0.19 11.44
CA ARG A 157 -1.52 -1.61 11.79
C ARG A 157 -0.17 -2.23 11.40
N HIS A 158 0.47 -2.94 12.32
CA HIS A 158 1.78 -3.58 12.16
C HIS A 158 1.61 -5.08 11.89
N LEU A 159 1.16 -5.41 10.67
CA LEU A 159 0.70 -6.74 10.29
C LEU A 159 1.77 -7.82 10.44
N PHE A 160 3.02 -7.53 10.06
CA PHE A 160 4.09 -8.52 10.23
C PHE A 160 4.38 -8.76 11.71
N LEU A 161 4.43 -7.71 12.52
CA LEU A 161 4.73 -7.82 13.94
C LEU A 161 3.63 -8.61 14.68
N GLU A 162 2.37 -8.31 14.39
CA GLU A 162 1.24 -9.07 14.94
C GLU A 162 1.30 -10.53 14.53
N LYS A 163 1.53 -10.80 13.23
CA LYS A 163 1.41 -12.15 12.70
C LYS A 163 2.62 -13.03 12.99
N VAL A 164 3.83 -12.47 13.04
CA VAL A 164 5.05 -13.23 13.37
C VAL A 164 4.96 -13.82 14.77
N GLN A 165 4.32 -13.11 15.71
CA GLN A 165 4.10 -13.59 17.08
C GLN A 165 3.17 -14.82 17.13
N GLN A 166 2.22 -14.91 16.21
CA GLN A 166 1.31 -16.06 16.13
C GLN A 166 1.96 -17.29 15.50
N VAL A 167 2.88 -17.11 14.54
CA VAL A 167 3.55 -18.23 13.84
C VAL A 167 4.92 -18.59 14.41
N LYS A 168 5.34 -17.95 15.51
CA LYS A 168 6.73 -18.08 16.00
C LYS A 168 7.12 -19.49 16.42
N GLY A 169 6.22 -20.23 17.06
CA GLY A 169 6.48 -21.59 17.52
C GLY A 169 6.76 -22.54 16.36
N ASP A 170 6.04 -22.37 15.25
CA ASP A 170 6.19 -23.16 14.03
C ASP A 170 7.56 -22.91 13.38
N LEU A 171 7.93 -21.64 13.23
CA LEU A 171 9.05 -21.23 12.37
C LEU A 171 10.40 -21.11 13.10
N PHE A 172 10.41 -20.76 14.39
CA PHE A 172 11.64 -20.46 15.14
C PHE A 172 11.86 -21.40 16.33
N GLY A 173 10.86 -22.18 16.72
CA GLY A 173 10.91 -23.05 17.89
C GLY A 173 10.74 -22.31 19.21
N PHE A 174 11.07 -22.97 20.33
CA PHE A 174 10.93 -22.44 21.69
C PHE A 174 12.25 -21.84 22.19
N THR A 175 12.76 -20.79 21.54
CA THR A 175 13.94 -20.05 22.05
C THR A 175 13.52 -18.75 22.72
N ASN A 176 14.34 -18.27 23.67
CA ASN A 176 14.08 -17.02 24.40
C ASN A 176 14.00 -15.83 23.43
N PHE A 177 12.82 -15.22 23.36
CA PHE A 177 12.53 -14.10 22.47
C PHE A 177 12.93 -12.77 23.13
N PHE A 178 13.58 -11.89 22.37
CA PHE A 178 13.76 -10.50 22.77
C PHE A 178 12.58 -9.69 22.24
N ASP A 179 11.51 -9.62 23.02
CA ASP A 179 10.42 -8.67 22.81
C ASP A 179 10.84 -7.35 23.47
N LYS A 180 11.52 -6.50 22.72
CA LYS A 180 11.73 -5.10 23.10
C LYS A 180 11.15 -4.25 21.99
N ASP A 181 10.05 -3.57 22.32
CA ASP A 181 9.51 -2.41 21.64
C ASP A 181 9.45 -2.51 20.10
N LYS A 182 8.33 -3.01 19.57
CA LYS A 182 7.98 -2.96 18.14
C LYS A 182 8.95 -3.65 17.18
N HIS A 183 9.77 -4.56 17.69
CA HIS A 183 10.75 -5.31 16.91
C HIS A 183 10.70 -6.81 17.23
N PHE A 184 10.85 -7.63 16.20
CA PHE A 184 11.03 -9.08 16.33
C PHE A 184 12.35 -9.48 15.68
N ALA A 185 13.09 -10.40 16.28
CA ALA A 185 14.26 -11.03 15.68
C ALA A 185 14.41 -12.46 16.19
N ALA A 186 14.52 -13.42 15.27
CA ALA A 186 14.75 -14.82 15.62
C ALA A 186 15.53 -15.56 14.53
N ALA A 187 16.29 -16.57 14.94
CA ALA A 187 16.90 -17.52 14.01
C ALA A 187 15.89 -18.55 13.54
N LEU A 188 15.99 -18.99 12.29
CA LEU A 188 15.12 -20.03 11.74
C LEU A 188 15.37 -21.38 12.42
N LYS A 189 14.30 -22.11 12.70
CA LYS A 189 14.37 -23.45 13.29
C LYS A 189 15.22 -24.37 12.42
N GLY A 190 16.27 -24.96 13.00
CA GLY A 190 17.21 -25.85 12.29
C GLY A 190 18.21 -25.13 11.39
N LYS A 191 18.21 -23.80 11.33
CA LYS A 191 19.13 -22.97 10.52
C LYS A 191 19.59 -21.76 11.35
N PRO A 192 20.45 -21.95 12.38
CA PRO A 192 20.79 -20.90 13.34
C PRO A 192 21.54 -19.71 12.74
N THR A 193 22.16 -19.87 11.56
CA THR A 193 22.83 -18.80 10.81
C THR A 193 21.87 -17.97 9.97
N LYS A 194 20.58 -18.32 9.92
CA LYS A 194 19.56 -17.61 9.14
C LYS A 194 18.61 -16.88 10.08
N GLY A 195 18.48 -15.56 9.89
CA GLY A 195 17.68 -14.67 10.73
C GLY A 195 16.47 -14.09 10.01
N LEU A 196 15.32 -14.06 10.67
CA LEU A 196 14.18 -13.23 10.27
C LEU A 196 13.99 -12.14 11.32
N GLN A 197 13.88 -10.90 10.85
CA GLN A 197 13.51 -9.76 11.67
C GLN A 197 12.19 -9.15 11.21
N VAL A 198 11.46 -8.52 12.14
CA VAL A 198 10.36 -7.60 11.82
C VAL A 198 10.66 -6.26 12.47
N LYS A 199 10.56 -5.18 11.71
CA LYS A 199 10.77 -3.82 12.19
C LYS A 199 9.67 -2.88 11.71
N VAL A 200 9.20 -2.02 12.61
CA VAL A 200 8.31 -0.91 12.27
C VAL A 200 9.16 0.29 11.86
N GLY A 201 8.89 0.90 10.70
CA GLY A 201 9.58 2.10 10.25
C GLY A 201 9.65 2.26 8.73
N ASP A 202 10.57 3.10 8.28
CA ASP A 202 10.77 3.39 6.86
C ASP A 202 11.80 2.44 6.23
N ILE A 203 11.41 1.72 5.18
CA ILE A 203 12.31 0.80 4.43
C ILE A 203 13.49 1.53 3.77
N ARG A 204 13.42 2.86 3.61
CA ARG A 204 14.49 3.69 3.05
C ARG A 204 15.55 4.04 4.09
N ASN A 205 15.29 3.76 5.37
CA ASN A 205 16.22 4.03 6.46
C ASN A 205 17.17 2.85 6.67
N LYS A 206 18.36 2.89 6.06
CA LYS A 206 19.35 1.83 6.21
C LYS A 206 19.72 1.55 7.67
N SER A 207 19.76 2.54 8.57
CA SER A 207 20.12 2.28 9.96
C SER A 207 19.08 1.40 10.67
N LEU A 208 17.82 1.41 10.21
CA LEU A 208 16.76 0.56 10.73
C LEU A 208 17.04 -0.92 10.45
N HIS A 209 17.38 -1.29 9.21
CA HIS A 209 17.40 -2.69 8.76
C HIS A 209 18.78 -3.19 8.32
N SER A 210 19.76 -2.31 8.15
CA SER A 210 21.15 -2.62 7.76
C SER A 210 21.32 -3.35 6.41
N CYS A 211 20.32 -3.32 5.53
CA CYS A 211 20.35 -4.02 4.24
C CYS A 211 20.89 -3.11 3.12
N SER A 212 21.68 -3.68 2.21
CA SER A 212 22.13 -3.03 0.97
C SER A 212 21.13 -3.17 -0.18
N ALA A 213 20.23 -4.15 -0.09
CA ALA A 213 19.12 -4.33 -1.02
C ALA A 213 17.79 -4.18 -0.29
N ILE A 214 16.83 -3.53 -0.94
CA ILE A 214 15.45 -3.41 -0.45
C ILE A 214 14.47 -3.88 -1.52
N VAL A 215 13.31 -4.40 -1.09
CA VAL A 215 12.23 -4.75 -2.00
C VAL A 215 11.30 -3.56 -2.21
N ASN A 216 10.95 -3.31 -3.47
CA ASN A 216 9.87 -2.41 -3.86
C ASN A 216 8.60 -3.23 -4.11
N ALA A 217 7.48 -2.84 -3.48
CA ALA A 217 6.16 -3.39 -3.76
C ALA A 217 5.62 -2.81 -5.09
N ALA A 218 6.16 -3.33 -6.19
CA ALA A 218 5.80 -2.91 -7.53
C ALA A 218 4.64 -3.76 -8.09
N ASN A 219 4.44 -3.66 -9.40
CA ASN A 219 3.52 -4.49 -10.17
C ASN A 219 4.26 -5.12 -11.35
N THR A 220 3.53 -5.80 -12.23
CA THR A 220 4.14 -6.51 -13.37
C THR A 220 4.76 -5.62 -14.45
N TYR A 221 4.51 -4.30 -14.44
CA TYR A 221 5.22 -3.34 -15.29
C TYR A 221 6.43 -2.70 -14.58
N TYR A 222 6.62 -3.01 -13.29
CA TYR A 222 7.76 -2.66 -12.44
C TYR A 222 8.06 -1.16 -12.28
N GLY A 223 7.17 -0.30 -12.75
CA GLY A 223 7.34 1.14 -12.63
C GLY A 223 7.11 1.63 -11.19
N MET A 224 7.85 2.66 -10.79
CA MET A 224 7.69 3.27 -9.48
C MET A 224 6.45 4.18 -9.44
N GLY A 225 5.33 3.62 -8.97
CA GLY A 225 4.05 4.31 -8.79
C GLY A 225 3.98 5.18 -7.53
N SER A 226 2.81 5.24 -6.90
CA SER A 226 2.55 5.95 -5.64
C SER A 226 2.83 5.07 -4.41
N GLY A 227 2.44 5.53 -3.21
CA GLY A 227 2.60 4.78 -1.97
C GLY A 227 4.07 4.53 -1.62
N LEU A 228 4.38 3.31 -1.18
CA LEU A 228 5.76 2.92 -0.86
C LEU A 228 6.70 3.03 -2.07
N ALA A 229 6.25 2.63 -3.26
CA ALA A 229 7.03 2.76 -4.49
C ALA A 229 7.35 4.24 -4.79
N GLY A 230 6.38 5.13 -4.56
CA GLY A 230 6.56 6.58 -4.66
C GLY A 230 7.55 7.14 -3.64
N ALA A 231 7.48 6.65 -2.40
CA ALA A 231 8.41 7.01 -1.35
C ALA A 231 9.85 6.59 -1.69
N ILE A 232 10.05 5.40 -2.25
CA ILE A 232 11.35 4.93 -2.76
C ILE A 232 11.81 5.82 -3.92
N LYS A 233 10.94 6.07 -4.89
CA LYS A 233 11.19 6.96 -6.05
C LYS A 233 11.67 8.35 -5.64
N ALA A 234 11.11 8.94 -4.59
CA ALA A 234 11.53 10.24 -4.10
C ALA A 234 12.99 10.29 -3.63
N GLN A 235 13.58 9.15 -3.25
CA GLN A 235 14.98 9.06 -2.78
C GLN A 235 15.95 8.47 -3.82
N THR A 236 15.47 8.02 -4.98
CA THR A 236 16.36 7.62 -6.08
C THR A 236 16.86 8.84 -6.86
N GLY A 237 16.01 9.86 -7.05
CA GLY A 237 16.36 11.09 -7.79
C GLY A 237 16.42 10.92 -9.31
N ASN A 238 16.15 9.72 -9.82
CA ASN A 238 16.29 9.36 -11.24
C ASN A 238 15.37 8.17 -11.62
N ALA A 239 14.20 8.08 -10.98
CA ALA A 239 13.27 6.97 -11.17
C ALA A 239 12.88 6.71 -12.63
N GLU A 240 12.85 7.74 -13.49
CA GLU A 240 12.59 7.56 -14.93
C GLU A 240 13.62 6.66 -15.62
N LYS A 241 14.89 6.77 -15.22
CA LYS A 241 15.97 5.92 -15.76
C LYS A 241 15.87 4.49 -15.22
N ILE A 242 15.54 4.33 -13.95
CA ILE A 242 15.28 3.03 -13.33
C ILE A 242 14.10 2.34 -14.03
N ASP A 243 13.00 3.07 -14.26
CA ASP A 243 11.83 2.57 -14.98
C ASP A 243 12.16 2.21 -16.45
N ALA A 244 12.99 3.03 -17.11
CA ALA A 244 13.47 2.74 -18.46
C ALA A 244 14.33 1.46 -18.50
N LYS A 245 15.23 1.28 -17.53
CA LYS A 245 16.04 0.07 -17.42
C LYS A 245 15.19 -1.16 -17.12
N ALA A 246 14.20 -1.04 -16.23
CA ALA A 246 13.26 -2.11 -15.97
C ALA A 246 12.53 -2.53 -17.27
N LYS A 247 12.04 -1.56 -18.07
CA LYS A 247 11.41 -1.85 -19.38
C LYS A 247 12.35 -2.53 -20.36
N GLU A 248 13.61 -2.12 -20.43
CA GLU A 248 14.64 -2.76 -21.25
C GLU A 248 14.80 -4.25 -20.86
N LEU A 249 14.99 -4.52 -19.57
CA LEU A 249 15.13 -5.87 -19.03
C LEU A 249 13.89 -6.74 -19.25
N ILE A 250 12.69 -6.16 -19.15
CA ILE A 250 11.43 -6.85 -19.43
C ILE A 250 11.32 -7.24 -20.91
N ASN A 251 11.69 -6.32 -21.81
CA ASN A 251 11.68 -6.61 -23.25
C ASN A 251 12.70 -7.69 -23.59
N GLU A 252 13.87 -7.63 -22.99
CA GLU A 252 14.92 -8.63 -23.14
C GLU A 252 14.46 -10.01 -22.63
N PHE A 253 13.88 -10.08 -21.44
CA PHE A 253 13.31 -11.31 -20.89
C PHE A 253 12.21 -11.88 -21.79
N ASN A 254 11.28 -11.04 -22.25
CA ASN A 254 10.20 -11.47 -23.12
C ASN A 254 10.70 -12.01 -24.48
N SER A 255 11.83 -11.50 -24.98
CA SER A 255 12.46 -12.04 -26.21
C SER A 255 13.06 -13.45 -26.04
N LEU A 256 13.27 -13.90 -24.79
CA LEU A 256 13.79 -15.23 -24.47
C LEU A 256 12.69 -16.29 -24.30
N ILE A 257 11.44 -15.86 -24.26
CA ILE A 257 10.28 -16.75 -24.26
C ILE A 257 9.98 -17.09 -25.71
N ASP A 258 10.08 -18.37 -26.05
CA ASP A 258 9.80 -18.84 -27.40
C ASP A 258 8.28 -18.94 -27.58
N ASP A 259 7.71 -18.05 -28.39
CA ASP A 259 6.29 -18.03 -28.75
C ASP A 259 5.80 -19.38 -29.32
N SER A 260 6.70 -20.23 -29.82
CA SER A 260 6.37 -21.56 -30.35
C SER A 260 6.22 -22.65 -29.29
N SER A 261 6.60 -22.38 -28.03
CA SER A 261 6.60 -23.34 -26.92
C SER A 261 5.46 -23.15 -25.90
N GLY A 262 4.56 -22.19 -26.14
CA GLY A 262 3.38 -22.01 -25.29
C GLY A 262 2.58 -23.33 -25.19
N PRO A 263 2.03 -23.68 -24.02
CA PRO A 263 1.14 -24.84 -23.92
C PRO A 263 0.04 -24.67 -24.96
N LYS A 264 -0.18 -25.68 -25.81
CA LYS A 264 -1.37 -25.74 -26.68
C LYS A 264 -2.54 -25.36 -25.80
N GLN A 265 -3.20 -24.23 -26.09
CA GLN A 265 -4.43 -23.88 -25.38
C GLN A 265 -5.31 -25.14 -25.38
N PRO A 266 -5.83 -25.58 -24.22
CA PRO A 266 -6.76 -26.69 -24.20
C PRO A 266 -7.85 -26.36 -25.23
N ASN A 267 -8.05 -27.29 -26.17
CA ASN A 267 -9.04 -27.14 -27.22
C ASN A 267 -10.33 -26.61 -26.56
N PRO A 268 -10.93 -25.51 -27.05
CA PRO A 268 -12.14 -24.98 -26.45
C PRO A 268 -13.12 -26.14 -26.26
N ASN A 269 -13.61 -26.31 -25.04
CA ASN A 269 -14.54 -27.38 -24.69
C ASN A 269 -15.59 -27.49 -25.82
N PRO A 270 -15.91 -28.70 -26.31
CA PRO A 270 -16.99 -28.88 -27.27
C PRO A 270 -18.22 -28.13 -26.75
N LYS A 271 -18.91 -27.40 -27.62
CA LYS A 271 -20.16 -26.71 -27.25
C LYS A 271 -21.07 -27.72 -26.54
N PRO A 272 -21.77 -27.32 -25.46
CA PRO A 272 -22.81 -28.15 -24.87
C PRO A 272 -23.84 -28.50 -25.96
N GLY A 273 -23.81 -29.74 -26.44
CA GLY A 273 -24.60 -30.18 -27.60
C GLY A 273 -24.12 -31.48 -28.26
N ASP A 274 -22.82 -31.78 -28.20
CA ASP A 274 -22.28 -33.02 -28.78
C ASP A 274 -22.25 -34.15 -27.74
N ASN A 275 -23.42 -34.74 -27.46
CA ASN A 275 -23.51 -35.98 -26.69
C ASN A 275 -23.19 -37.20 -27.58
N PRO A 276 -22.18 -38.03 -27.23
CA PRO A 276 -22.04 -39.35 -27.82
C PRO A 276 -23.14 -40.29 -27.31
N LYS A 277 -23.70 -41.08 -28.23
CA LYS A 277 -24.67 -42.17 -27.97
C LYS A 277 -24.16 -43.13 -26.89
N PRO A 278 -25.03 -43.61 -25.96
CA PRO A 278 -24.63 -44.55 -24.93
C PRO A 278 -24.44 -45.96 -25.53
N GLY A 279 -23.20 -46.46 -25.44
CA GLY A 279 -22.84 -47.84 -25.72
C GLY A 279 -23.11 -48.78 -24.54
N LYS A 280 -23.30 -50.05 -24.88
CA LYS A 280 -23.85 -51.15 -24.07
C LYS A 280 -23.07 -51.50 -22.80
N LYS A 281 -23.84 -51.90 -21.77
CA LYS A 281 -23.39 -52.56 -20.52
C LYS A 281 -22.68 -53.90 -20.81
N GLN A 282 -21.58 -54.14 -20.09
CA GLN A 282 -21.05 -55.48 -19.76
C GLN A 282 -20.96 -55.62 -18.22
N PRO A 283 -21.01 -56.85 -17.67
CA PRO A 283 -21.30 -57.11 -16.27
C PRO A 283 -20.08 -57.02 -15.34
N SER A 284 -20.35 -56.63 -14.09
CA SER A 284 -19.44 -56.65 -12.96
C SER A 284 -19.35 -58.06 -12.37
N ASP A 285 -18.11 -58.47 -12.08
CA ASP A 285 -17.75 -59.73 -11.43
C ASP A 285 -17.55 -59.50 -9.91
N ASP A 286 -17.94 -60.50 -9.14
CA ASP A 286 -17.96 -60.55 -7.67
C ASP A 286 -16.56 -60.75 -7.09
N SER A 287 -16.22 -60.06 -6.00
CA SER A 287 -15.38 -60.63 -4.94
C SER A 287 -15.54 -59.84 -3.63
N GLN A 288 -16.22 -60.47 -2.67
CA GLN A 288 -16.17 -60.14 -1.25
C GLN A 288 -14.87 -60.66 -0.63
N GLU A 289 -14.37 -60.04 0.45
CA GLU A 289 -14.11 -60.69 1.76
C GLU A 289 -13.46 -59.72 2.79
N PRO A 290 -13.45 -60.05 4.12
CA PRO A 290 -13.94 -59.11 5.15
C PRO A 290 -12.99 -58.92 6.37
N THR A 291 -13.56 -58.34 7.45
CA THR A 291 -13.20 -58.40 8.90
C THR A 291 -12.38 -57.24 9.51
N PRO A 292 -12.30 -57.10 10.86
CA PRO A 292 -13.42 -56.94 11.80
C PRO A 292 -13.19 -55.87 12.91
N ASP A 293 -14.32 -55.46 13.50
CA ASP A 293 -14.67 -55.35 14.93
C ASP A 293 -13.67 -55.02 16.07
N ASN A 294 -14.18 -54.13 16.94
CA ASN A 294 -14.05 -54.00 18.40
C ASN A 294 -12.79 -53.46 19.11
N GLY A 295 -13.02 -52.48 19.99
CA GLY A 295 -12.04 -51.95 20.95
C GLY A 295 -12.62 -50.88 21.89
N ASN A 296 -13.46 -51.33 22.83
CA ASN A 296 -14.00 -50.59 23.97
C ASN A 296 -12.90 -50.22 24.99
N GLY A 297 -13.04 -49.08 25.68
CA GLY A 297 -12.11 -48.67 26.73
C GLY A 297 -12.56 -47.41 27.49
N ASN A 298 -13.38 -47.62 28.52
CA ASN A 298 -13.64 -46.67 29.60
C ASN A 298 -12.33 -46.25 30.30
N ASN A 299 -12.26 -45.00 30.76
CA ASN A 299 -11.76 -44.69 32.10
C ASN A 299 -12.26 -43.31 32.57
N ASP A 300 -12.96 -43.37 33.69
CA ASP A 300 -13.22 -42.26 34.61
C ASP A 300 -11.89 -41.68 35.13
N ASN A 301 -11.84 -40.36 35.27
CA ASN A 301 -11.32 -39.72 36.48
C ASN A 301 -11.79 -38.27 36.50
N GLY A 302 -12.58 -37.94 37.53
CA GLY A 302 -12.94 -36.57 37.86
C GLY A 302 -11.75 -35.83 38.47
N ASP A 303 -11.71 -34.53 38.22
CA ASP A 303 -11.06 -33.61 39.15
C ASP A 303 -11.79 -32.26 39.14
N ASN A 304 -12.02 -31.75 40.34
CA ASN A 304 -12.75 -30.54 40.68
C ASN A 304 -11.83 -29.32 40.51
N GLY A 305 -12.23 -28.35 39.70
CA GLY A 305 -11.48 -27.10 39.53
C GLY A 305 -12.39 -25.90 39.27
N LYS A 306 -12.78 -25.25 40.38
CA LYS A 306 -13.43 -23.93 40.54
C LYS A 306 -13.49 -23.00 39.32
N ASP A 307 -14.72 -22.63 38.99
CA ASP A 307 -15.08 -21.46 38.19
C ASP A 307 -14.69 -20.15 38.88
N ASP A 308 -13.67 -19.47 38.35
CA ASP A 308 -13.48 -18.04 38.53
C ASP A 308 -13.92 -17.33 37.24
N ASN A 309 -15.21 -17.00 37.19
CA ASN A 309 -15.80 -16.08 36.22
C ASN A 309 -15.25 -14.67 36.47
N GLN A 310 -14.23 -14.27 35.71
CA GLN A 310 -14.01 -12.87 35.38
C GLN A 310 -14.19 -12.70 33.88
N GLU A 311 -15.34 -12.12 33.51
CA GLU A 311 -15.59 -11.58 32.19
C GLU A 311 -14.44 -10.63 31.81
N PRO A 312 -13.76 -10.86 30.68
CA PRO A 312 -12.95 -9.82 30.06
C PRO A 312 -13.92 -8.77 29.56
N THR A 313 -13.92 -7.61 30.21
CA THR A 313 -14.58 -6.43 29.66
C THR A 313 -13.85 -6.08 28.37
N ASP A 314 -14.48 -6.39 27.24
CA ASP A 314 -14.17 -5.87 25.92
C ASP A 314 -14.14 -4.35 26.03
N LYS A 315 -12.94 -3.81 26.25
CA LYS A 315 -12.68 -2.40 26.02
C LYS A 315 -12.57 -2.26 24.52
N ASP A 316 -13.66 -1.81 23.91
CA ASP A 316 -13.65 -1.28 22.55
C ASP A 316 -12.37 -0.45 22.33
N PRO A 317 -11.68 -0.59 21.18
CA PRO A 317 -10.50 0.20 20.87
C PRO A 317 -10.84 1.67 21.11
N LYS A 318 -10.17 2.30 22.08
CA LYS A 318 -10.33 3.72 22.34
C LYS A 318 -10.11 4.45 21.02
N LYS A 319 -11.16 5.14 20.57
CA LYS A 319 -11.12 6.03 19.41
C LYS A 319 -9.94 6.99 19.61
N ASP A 320 -8.97 7.00 18.70
CA ASP A 320 -7.72 7.79 18.74
C ASP A 320 -7.90 9.33 18.87
N THR A 321 -9.14 9.81 19.01
CA THR A 321 -9.49 11.22 19.19
C THR A 321 -9.19 11.79 20.58
N ASP A 322 -8.73 10.97 21.52
CA ASP A 322 -8.55 11.33 22.93
C ASP A 322 -7.19 11.98 23.26
N GLN A 323 -6.36 12.30 22.25
CA GLN A 323 -5.07 12.97 22.48
C GLN A 323 -5.26 14.26 23.30
N SER A 324 -4.56 14.38 24.41
CA SER A 324 -4.54 15.56 25.26
C SER A 324 -3.90 16.77 24.53
N PRO A 325 -4.22 18.02 24.93
CA PRO A 325 -3.58 19.19 24.35
C PRO A 325 -2.04 19.20 24.48
N ASN A 326 -1.50 18.59 25.53
CA ASN A 326 -0.05 18.49 25.71
C ASN A 326 0.59 17.52 24.71
N GLU A 327 -0.05 16.37 24.43
CA GLU A 327 0.43 15.44 23.39
C GLU A 327 0.44 16.11 22.01
N TRP A 328 -0.57 16.94 21.70
CA TRP A 328 -0.58 17.75 20.48
C TRP A 328 0.62 18.69 20.37
N ARG A 329 0.93 19.42 21.45
CA ARG A 329 2.04 20.36 21.46
C ARG A 329 3.39 19.66 21.33
N GLU A 330 3.59 18.55 22.05
CA GLU A 330 4.83 17.76 21.97
C GLU A 330 5.04 17.14 20.59
N GLU A 331 3.97 16.62 19.96
CA GLU A 331 4.04 16.05 18.62
C GLU A 331 4.43 17.13 17.58
N LEU A 332 3.80 18.31 17.64
CA LEU A 332 3.99 19.38 16.66
C LEU A 332 5.26 20.20 16.90
N LYS A 333 5.79 20.23 18.13
CA LYS A 333 7.07 20.85 18.47
C LYS A 333 8.25 20.26 17.69
N ASN A 334 8.17 18.99 17.31
CA ASN A 334 9.20 18.32 16.50
C ASN A 334 9.26 18.82 15.05
N ILE A 335 8.21 19.51 14.58
CA ILE A 335 8.15 20.10 13.23
C ILE A 335 8.84 21.46 13.25
N ASP A 336 8.40 22.31 14.18
CA ASP A 336 8.92 23.64 14.44
C ASP A 336 8.66 23.97 15.91
N PRO A 337 9.71 24.25 16.72
CA PRO A 337 9.56 24.54 18.14
C PRO A 337 8.60 25.70 18.45
N SER A 338 8.41 26.64 17.51
CA SER A 338 7.48 27.77 17.70
C SER A 338 6.01 27.33 17.74
N LEU A 339 5.67 26.18 17.16
CA LEU A 339 4.30 25.64 17.13
C LEU A 339 3.78 25.24 18.52
N GLU A 340 4.67 24.98 19.47
CA GLU A 340 4.30 24.68 20.87
C GLU A 340 3.49 25.84 21.51
N GLN A 341 3.79 27.08 21.13
CA GLN A 341 3.09 28.27 21.62
C GLN A 341 1.84 28.58 20.79
N THR A 342 1.85 28.22 19.51
CA THR A 342 0.75 28.42 18.55
C THR A 342 -0.46 27.56 18.85
N PHE A 343 -0.24 26.28 19.15
CA PHE A 343 -1.29 25.31 19.43
C PHE A 343 -1.77 25.43 20.88
N THR A 344 -2.40 26.57 21.18
CA THR A 344 -3.17 26.75 22.41
C THR A 344 -4.33 25.75 22.48
N ASP A 345 -4.87 25.52 23.67
CA ASP A 345 -5.99 24.59 23.85
C ASP A 345 -7.21 24.97 22.99
N ALA A 346 -7.47 26.27 22.82
CA ALA A 346 -8.50 26.78 21.93
C ALA A 346 -8.20 26.41 20.48
N LYS A 347 -6.96 26.58 20.02
CA LYS A 347 -6.58 26.25 18.65
C LYS A 347 -6.62 24.74 18.39
N ILE A 348 -6.19 23.93 19.34
CA ILE A 348 -6.32 22.47 19.28
C ILE A 348 -7.79 22.07 19.21
N ALA A 349 -8.66 22.73 19.98
CA ALA A 349 -10.10 22.49 19.93
C ALA A 349 -10.71 22.85 18.56
N GLU A 350 -10.21 23.89 17.87
CA GLU A 350 -10.59 24.18 16.48
C GLU A 350 -10.19 23.05 15.54
N TRP A 351 -8.93 22.60 15.58
CA TRP A 351 -8.45 21.51 14.71
C TRP A 351 -9.17 20.19 14.99
N LYS A 352 -9.53 19.91 16.24
CA LYS A 352 -10.33 18.71 16.59
C LYS A 352 -11.74 18.71 15.99
N GLN A 353 -12.25 19.85 15.54
CA GLN A 353 -13.54 19.93 14.83
C GLN A 353 -13.41 19.57 13.34
N GLU A 354 -12.19 19.50 12.81
CA GLU A 354 -11.94 19.10 11.43
C GLU A 354 -12.29 17.63 11.18
N LYS A 355 -12.52 17.29 9.91
CA LYS A 355 -12.84 15.93 9.49
C LYS A 355 -11.60 15.18 9.03
N GLY A 356 -11.74 13.86 8.97
CA GLY A 356 -10.71 12.97 8.47
C GLY A 356 -9.49 12.96 9.40
N PRO A 357 -8.26 12.96 8.86
CA PRO A 357 -7.05 12.77 9.65
C PRO A 357 -6.66 14.01 10.49
N PHE A 358 -7.19 15.20 10.18
CA PHE A 358 -6.69 16.46 10.79
C PHE A 358 -7.29 16.78 12.16
N ASN A 359 -8.14 15.90 12.69
CA ASN A 359 -8.59 15.98 14.09
C ASN A 359 -7.64 15.30 15.07
N THR A 360 -6.45 14.87 14.61
CA THR A 360 -5.34 14.36 15.43
C THR A 360 -4.07 15.16 15.18
N ALA A 361 -3.16 15.15 16.17
CA ALA A 361 -1.88 15.82 16.07
C ALA A 361 -1.02 15.26 14.93
N GLU A 362 -1.08 13.94 14.72
CA GLU A 362 -0.35 13.25 13.66
C GLU A 362 -0.82 13.69 12.26
N GLY A 363 -2.13 13.82 12.04
CA GLY A 363 -2.63 14.29 10.74
C GLY A 363 -2.21 15.73 10.44
N VAL A 364 -2.24 16.61 11.44
CA VAL A 364 -1.72 17.98 11.31
C VAL A 364 -0.21 17.96 11.09
N ARG A 365 0.53 17.12 11.80
CA ARG A 365 1.96 16.94 11.58
C ARG A 365 2.30 16.57 10.15
N ASN A 366 1.64 15.53 9.64
CA ASN A 366 1.83 15.04 8.27
C ASN A 366 1.50 16.11 7.22
N LEU A 367 0.51 16.98 7.48
CA LEU A 367 0.21 18.12 6.62
C LEU A 367 1.36 19.12 6.56
N LEU A 368 1.93 19.46 7.72
CA LEU A 368 2.95 20.50 7.85
C LEU A 368 4.34 20.01 7.41
N GLU A 369 4.67 18.75 7.64
CA GLU A 369 5.96 18.17 7.24
C GLU A 369 6.24 18.28 5.74
N ASN A 370 5.19 18.27 4.91
CA ASN A 370 5.33 18.40 3.45
C ASN A 370 5.80 19.79 3.00
N VAL A 371 5.62 20.81 3.83
CA VAL A 371 5.82 22.21 3.42
C VAL A 371 6.75 23.01 4.33
N LYS A 372 7.09 22.51 5.52
CA LYS A 372 7.85 23.26 6.54
C LYS A 372 9.22 23.76 6.07
N GLU A 373 9.87 23.05 5.15
CA GLU A 373 11.20 23.39 4.61
C GLU A 373 11.14 23.88 3.15
N ASN A 374 9.93 24.09 2.61
CA ASN A 374 9.77 24.53 1.23
C ASN A 374 9.80 26.06 1.12
N ASN A 375 10.92 26.61 0.65
CA ASN A 375 11.13 28.06 0.52
C ASN A 375 10.10 28.74 -0.40
N ASP A 376 9.64 28.07 -1.45
CA ASP A 376 8.64 28.61 -2.38
C ASP A 376 7.30 28.76 -1.67
N PHE A 377 6.92 27.74 -0.88
CA PHE A 377 5.72 27.80 -0.04
C PHE A 377 5.80 28.92 0.99
N LEU A 378 6.92 29.02 1.73
CA LEU A 378 7.13 30.07 2.74
C LEU A 378 7.05 31.47 2.12
N THR A 379 7.57 31.63 0.91
CA THR A 379 7.46 32.88 0.15
C THR A 379 6.01 33.15 -0.28
N GLU A 380 5.29 32.12 -0.73
CA GLU A 380 3.89 32.23 -1.14
C GLU A 380 2.98 32.64 0.03
N ILE A 381 3.09 32.00 1.19
CA ILE A 381 2.25 32.36 2.35
C ILE A 381 2.56 33.75 2.89
N SER A 382 3.82 34.17 2.83
CA SER A 382 4.23 35.51 3.23
C SER A 382 3.66 36.57 2.30
N THR A 383 3.72 36.35 0.99
CA THR A 383 3.31 37.32 -0.03
C THR A 383 1.82 37.34 -0.34
N GLN A 384 1.16 36.18 -0.40
CA GLN A 384 -0.23 36.06 -0.84
C GLN A 384 -1.22 35.93 0.31
N HIS A 385 -0.79 35.42 1.47
CA HIS A 385 -1.68 35.11 2.58
C HIS A 385 -1.43 35.95 3.84
N SER A 386 -0.46 36.87 3.77
CA SER A 386 -0.03 37.73 4.88
C SER A 386 0.42 36.93 6.12
N ALA A 387 1.07 35.79 5.90
CA ALA A 387 1.58 34.90 6.93
C ALA A 387 3.10 34.73 6.74
N PRO A 388 3.97 35.45 7.49
CA PRO A 388 5.40 35.45 7.25
C PRO A 388 6.07 34.08 7.46
N ASP A 389 5.44 33.20 8.22
CA ASP A 389 5.92 31.85 8.52
C ASP A 389 4.73 30.90 8.75
N LEU A 390 5.05 29.61 8.94
CA LEU A 390 4.07 28.55 9.18
C LEU A 390 3.28 28.78 10.47
N ASN A 391 3.94 29.27 11.52
CA ASN A 391 3.30 29.63 12.78
C ASN A 391 2.20 30.68 12.57
N SER A 392 2.49 31.74 11.83
CA SER A 392 1.55 32.81 11.50
C SER A 392 0.41 32.30 10.64
N LEU A 393 0.66 31.36 9.73
CA LEU A 393 -0.40 30.72 8.94
C LEU A 393 -1.39 29.98 9.86
N ILE A 394 -0.89 29.16 10.78
CA ILE A 394 -1.73 28.40 11.71
C ILE A 394 -2.45 29.32 12.69
N THR A 395 -1.76 30.33 13.23
CA THR A 395 -2.34 31.27 14.19
C THR A 395 -3.48 32.08 13.56
N ASN A 396 -3.25 32.62 12.37
CA ASN A 396 -4.12 33.64 11.78
C ASN A 396 -5.21 33.09 10.85
N LYS A 397 -5.12 31.82 10.45
CA LYS A 397 -6.12 31.17 9.58
C LYS A 397 -6.92 30.11 10.32
N SER A 398 -8.14 29.87 9.86
CA SER A 398 -8.89 28.69 10.29
C SER A 398 -8.19 27.39 9.83
N PRO A 399 -8.41 26.24 10.48
CA PRO A 399 -7.84 24.97 10.03
C PRO A 399 -8.17 24.65 8.57
N GLN A 400 -9.44 24.80 8.15
CA GLN A 400 -9.86 24.66 6.75
C GLN A 400 -9.05 25.53 5.79
N GLU A 401 -8.83 26.81 6.09
CA GLU A 401 -8.04 27.71 5.25
C GLU A 401 -6.57 27.28 5.19
N ALA A 402 -5.97 26.90 6.32
CA ALA A 402 -4.58 26.43 6.35
C ALA A 402 -4.40 25.15 5.51
N ILE A 403 -5.30 24.16 5.66
CA ILE A 403 -5.32 22.95 4.82
C ILE A 403 -5.45 23.31 3.35
N THR A 404 -6.38 24.21 3.01
CA THR A 404 -6.64 24.62 1.62
C THR A 404 -5.42 25.29 1.00
N ILE A 405 -4.75 26.20 1.72
CA ILE A 405 -3.55 26.90 1.25
C ILE A 405 -2.43 25.89 0.97
N ILE A 406 -2.14 24.99 1.91
CA ILE A 406 -1.11 23.95 1.76
C ILE A 406 -1.41 23.05 0.57
N LYS A 407 -2.66 22.58 0.45
CA LYS A 407 -3.05 21.69 -0.65
C LYS A 407 -3.13 22.37 -2.01
N ARG A 408 -3.45 23.67 -2.03
CA ARG A 408 -3.40 24.46 -3.27
C ARG A 408 -1.97 24.60 -3.75
N PHE A 409 -1.03 24.89 -2.85
CA PHE A 409 0.39 24.90 -3.18
C PHE A 409 0.85 23.55 -3.76
N GLU A 410 0.57 22.44 -3.08
CA GLU A 410 0.90 21.08 -3.59
C GLU A 410 0.31 20.82 -4.99
N TYR A 411 -0.92 21.27 -5.24
CA TYR A 411 -1.58 21.16 -6.54
C TYR A 411 -0.91 22.01 -7.63
N ASP A 412 -0.46 23.21 -7.30
CA ASP A 412 0.18 24.10 -8.26
C ASP A 412 1.60 23.66 -8.62
N GLN A 413 2.24 22.84 -7.78
CA GLN A 413 3.52 22.17 -8.06
C GLN A 413 3.39 20.89 -8.91
N LEU A 414 2.18 20.45 -9.25
CA LEU A 414 2.00 19.28 -10.13
C LEU A 414 2.54 19.55 -11.54
N ASN A 415 3.14 18.52 -12.15
CA ASN A 415 3.48 18.58 -13.56
C ASN A 415 2.21 18.69 -14.44
N ALA A 416 2.39 19.07 -15.71
CA ALA A 416 1.27 19.35 -16.61
C ALA A 416 0.29 18.17 -16.78
N ASP A 417 0.80 16.93 -16.80
CA ASP A 417 -0.03 15.73 -16.99
C ASP A 417 -0.82 15.37 -15.72
N ASP A 418 -0.18 15.43 -14.56
CA ASP A 418 -0.82 15.19 -13.27
C ASP A 418 -1.85 16.28 -12.95
N LYS A 419 -1.53 17.55 -13.23
CA LYS A 419 -2.47 18.68 -13.09
C LYS A 419 -3.67 18.50 -14.01
N LYS A 420 -3.46 18.12 -15.27
CA LYS A 420 -4.54 17.83 -16.23
C LYS A 420 -5.44 16.68 -15.76
N ASN A 421 -4.87 15.61 -15.20
CA ASN A 421 -5.64 14.51 -14.61
C ASN A 421 -6.48 15.00 -13.41
N LYS A 422 -5.85 15.75 -12.50
CA LYS A 422 -6.52 16.34 -11.34
C LYS A 422 -7.67 17.25 -11.75
N ASP A 423 -7.46 18.12 -12.74
CA ASP A 423 -8.50 18.99 -13.28
C ASP A 423 -9.66 18.22 -13.89
N ALA A 424 -9.38 17.12 -14.60
CA ALA A 424 -10.43 16.27 -15.15
C ALA A 424 -11.31 15.68 -14.04
N LYS A 425 -10.72 15.29 -12.90
CA LYS A 425 -11.48 14.81 -11.74
C LYS A 425 -12.29 15.93 -11.08
N ILE A 426 -11.72 17.13 -10.92
CA ILE A 426 -12.43 18.29 -10.38
C ILE A 426 -13.63 18.64 -11.27
N ARG A 427 -13.43 18.71 -12.60
CA ARG A 427 -14.51 18.95 -13.57
C ARG A 427 -15.58 17.86 -13.48
N LYS A 428 -15.20 16.59 -13.38
CA LYS A 428 -16.15 15.49 -13.23
C LYS A 428 -16.97 15.61 -11.94
N TYR A 429 -16.34 15.95 -10.82
CA TYR A 429 -17.03 16.16 -9.54
C TYR A 429 -18.09 17.28 -9.63
N TYR A 430 -17.76 18.40 -10.26
CA TYR A 430 -18.70 19.52 -10.47
C TYR A 430 -19.59 19.36 -11.70
N SER A 431 -19.52 18.23 -12.42
CA SER A 431 -20.27 17.98 -13.67
C SER A 431 -20.05 19.06 -14.75
N LEU A 432 -18.83 19.58 -14.86
CA LEU A 432 -18.42 20.58 -15.84
C LEU A 432 -18.01 19.94 -17.17
N LYS A 433 -18.10 20.71 -18.25
CA LYS A 433 -17.58 20.27 -19.55
C LYS A 433 -16.04 20.27 -19.55
N LYS A 434 -15.44 19.49 -20.45
CA LYS A 434 -13.96 19.32 -20.54
C LYS A 434 -13.21 20.64 -20.75
N ASP A 435 -13.82 21.56 -21.48
CA ASP A 435 -13.31 22.88 -21.85
C ASP A 435 -13.74 23.99 -20.88
N GLU A 436 -14.57 23.68 -19.88
CA GLU A 436 -15.00 24.65 -18.88
C GLU A 436 -13.84 24.98 -17.94
N VAL A 437 -13.65 26.29 -17.70
CA VAL A 437 -12.58 26.81 -16.84
C VAL A 437 -12.94 26.50 -15.38
N LEU A 438 -12.00 25.88 -14.67
CA LEU A 438 -12.12 25.68 -13.23
C LEU A 438 -11.88 27.00 -12.51
N THR A 439 -12.81 27.38 -11.65
CA THR A 439 -12.62 28.52 -10.74
C THR A 439 -11.72 28.13 -9.58
N ASP A 440 -11.00 29.10 -9.01
CA ASP A 440 -10.17 28.84 -7.82
C ASP A 440 -10.99 28.29 -6.65
N SER A 441 -12.23 28.75 -6.48
CA SER A 441 -13.14 28.23 -5.46
C SER A 441 -13.43 26.73 -5.64
N GLN A 442 -13.63 26.27 -6.88
CA GLN A 442 -13.90 24.85 -7.16
C GLN A 442 -12.67 23.99 -6.91
N ILE A 443 -11.48 24.46 -7.32
CA ILE A 443 -10.22 23.75 -7.07
C ILE A 443 -10.01 23.64 -5.56
N ASN A 444 -10.08 24.76 -4.84
CA ASN A 444 -9.81 24.83 -3.40
C ASN A 444 -10.80 23.98 -2.59
N GLU A 445 -12.10 24.07 -2.88
CA GLU A 445 -13.12 23.27 -2.21
C GLU A 445 -12.91 21.77 -2.48
N TYR A 446 -12.64 21.37 -3.72
CA TYR A 446 -12.37 19.97 -4.05
C TYR A 446 -11.13 19.43 -3.33
N LEU A 447 -10.03 20.18 -3.36
CA LEU A 447 -8.78 19.78 -2.71
C LEU A 447 -8.98 19.60 -1.19
N TYR A 448 -9.67 20.53 -0.54
CA TYR A 448 -10.03 20.40 0.87
C TYR A 448 -10.86 19.14 1.12
N LYS A 449 -11.96 18.94 0.38
CA LYS A 449 -12.88 17.79 0.58
C LYS A 449 -12.22 16.44 0.36
N VAL A 450 -11.35 16.30 -0.64
CA VAL A 450 -10.55 15.08 -0.83
C VAL A 450 -9.62 14.88 0.37
N THR A 451 -8.97 15.94 0.81
CA THR A 451 -7.98 15.90 1.88
C THR A 451 -8.59 15.49 3.22
N VAL A 452 -9.77 16.01 3.58
CA VAL A 452 -10.50 15.63 4.80
C VAL A 452 -11.31 14.33 4.67
N GLY A 453 -11.23 13.64 3.53
CA GLY A 453 -11.90 12.36 3.29
C GLY A 453 -13.40 12.45 2.99
N GLU A 454 -13.96 13.64 2.72
CA GLU A 454 -15.35 13.80 2.27
C GLU A 454 -15.55 13.30 0.83
N ILE A 455 -14.48 13.33 0.01
CA ILE A 455 -14.46 12.79 -1.33
C ILE A 455 -13.41 11.68 -1.41
N ASN A 456 -13.85 10.46 -1.71
CA ASN A 456 -12.92 9.40 -2.10
C ASN A 456 -12.52 9.59 -3.57
N GLU A 457 -11.38 10.22 -3.81
CA GLU A 457 -10.88 10.53 -5.16
C GLU A 457 -10.76 9.30 -6.07
N SER A 458 -10.44 8.13 -5.51
CA SER A 458 -10.33 6.88 -6.28
C SER A 458 -11.66 6.40 -6.86
N SER A 459 -12.79 6.86 -6.31
CA SER A 459 -14.13 6.55 -6.83
C SER A 459 -14.48 7.34 -8.10
N ILE A 460 -13.76 8.44 -8.37
CA ILE A 460 -13.96 9.27 -9.55
C ILE A 460 -13.19 8.63 -10.72
N LYS A 461 -13.83 7.67 -11.39
CA LYS A 461 -13.31 7.07 -12.62
C LYS A 461 -13.31 8.11 -13.73
N LEU A 462 -12.19 8.32 -14.41
CA LEU A 462 -12.19 9.09 -15.65
C LEU A 462 -12.60 8.15 -16.78
N ASP A 463 -13.50 8.61 -17.65
CA ASP A 463 -13.92 7.78 -18.78
C ASP A 463 -12.84 7.87 -19.85
N ASP A 464 -12.07 6.79 -20.02
CA ASP A 464 -10.92 6.68 -20.94
C ASP A 464 -11.27 7.00 -22.41
N ASN A 465 -12.56 7.12 -22.75
CA ASN A 465 -13.09 7.28 -24.11
C ASN A 465 -14.04 8.49 -24.33
N SER A 466 -14.04 9.52 -23.48
CA SER A 466 -15.03 10.61 -23.62
C SER A 466 -14.55 11.78 -24.50
N GLY A 467 -14.67 11.58 -25.81
CA GLY A 467 -15.00 12.66 -26.76
C GLY A 467 -16.46 13.12 -26.65
N GLN A 468 -17.32 12.43 -25.89
CA GLN A 468 -18.70 12.82 -25.62
C GLN A 468 -19.11 12.39 -24.20
N ILE A 469 -19.58 13.34 -23.39
CA ILE A 469 -20.18 13.10 -22.07
C ILE A 469 -21.68 12.85 -22.29
N ASN A 470 -22.19 11.69 -21.86
CA ASN A 470 -23.63 11.38 -21.92
C ASN A 470 -24.34 11.98 -20.69
N PRO A 471 -25.34 12.89 -20.83
CA PRO A 471 -25.85 13.69 -19.70
C PRO A 471 -26.75 12.99 -18.67
N GLN A 472 -26.95 11.67 -18.72
CA GLN A 472 -28.15 11.07 -18.12
C GLN A 472 -28.04 10.52 -16.68
N GLU A 473 -26.89 10.48 -16.02
CA GLU A 473 -26.78 9.72 -14.74
C GLU A 473 -26.67 10.52 -13.43
N ASN A 474 -26.68 11.86 -13.41
CA ASN A 474 -26.39 12.62 -12.17
C ASN A 474 -27.54 13.50 -11.63
N THR A 475 -28.78 13.03 -11.72
CA THR A 475 -29.96 13.80 -11.24
C THR A 475 -30.10 13.81 -9.70
N ILE A 476 -29.51 12.85 -8.99
CA ILE A 476 -29.75 12.67 -7.54
C ILE A 476 -28.92 13.64 -6.67
N LEU A 477 -27.75 14.11 -7.11
CA LEU A 477 -26.91 15.01 -6.30
C LEU A 477 -27.33 16.50 -6.36
N LYS A 478 -28.12 16.90 -7.36
CA LYS A 478 -28.50 18.32 -7.58
C LYS A 478 -29.59 18.85 -6.64
N ILE A 479 -30.37 17.98 -5.99
CA ILE A 479 -31.54 18.41 -5.20
C ILE A 479 -31.16 18.79 -3.76
N VAL A 480 -30.06 18.27 -3.22
CA VAL A 480 -29.70 18.49 -1.80
C VAL A 480 -28.88 19.77 -1.58
N SER A 481 -28.01 20.17 -2.52
CA SER A 481 -27.12 21.33 -2.32
C SER A 481 -27.78 22.68 -2.59
N ILE A 482 -28.72 22.76 -3.55
CA ILE A 482 -29.40 24.02 -3.91
C ILE A 482 -30.46 24.40 -2.86
N GLY A 483 -31.10 23.42 -2.21
CA GLY A 483 -32.11 23.66 -1.18
C GLY A 483 -31.57 24.31 0.10
N ALA A 484 -30.35 23.97 0.50
CA ALA A 484 -29.73 24.50 1.73
C ALA A 484 -29.30 25.97 1.57
N LEU A 485 -28.83 26.38 0.38
CA LEU A 485 -28.36 27.75 0.14
C LEU A 485 -29.50 28.77 0.05
N ILE A 486 -30.68 28.36 -0.46
CA ILE A 486 -31.85 29.23 -0.57
C ILE A 486 -32.51 29.48 0.80
N LEU A 487 -32.52 28.48 1.70
CA LEU A 487 -33.11 28.62 3.03
C LEU A 487 -32.29 29.54 3.95
N VAL A 488 -30.95 29.48 3.87
CA VAL A 488 -30.07 30.36 4.67
C VAL A 488 -30.08 31.79 4.13
N GLY A 489 -30.06 31.98 2.81
CA GLY A 489 -30.16 33.30 2.19
C GLY A 489 -31.50 34.00 2.44
N GLY A 490 -32.62 33.25 2.39
CA GLY A 490 -33.95 33.79 2.67
C GLY A 490 -34.13 34.25 4.13
N ALA A 491 -33.61 33.48 5.10
CA ALA A 491 -33.68 33.85 6.51
C ALA A 491 -32.87 35.11 6.85
N LEU A 492 -31.68 35.25 6.25
CA LEU A 492 -30.83 36.44 6.39
C LEU A 492 -31.46 37.68 5.75
N PHE A 493 -32.09 37.54 4.59
CA PHE A 493 -32.76 38.64 3.91
C PHE A 493 -33.97 39.19 4.70
N VAL A 494 -34.75 38.30 5.33
CA VAL A 494 -35.86 38.70 6.21
C VAL A 494 -35.36 39.41 7.48
N LEU A 495 -34.22 38.99 8.05
CA LEU A 495 -33.62 39.66 9.21
C LEU A 495 -33.09 41.07 8.87
N VAL A 496 -32.48 41.25 7.69
CA VAL A 496 -32.01 42.55 7.21
C VAL A 496 -33.17 43.51 6.97
N ILE A 497 -34.28 43.06 6.35
CA ILE A 497 -35.48 43.90 6.15
C ILE A 497 -36.10 44.30 7.50
N ARG A 498 -36.14 43.40 8.50
CA ARG A 498 -36.61 43.72 9.86
C ARG A 498 -35.73 44.74 10.57
N PHE A 499 -34.43 44.72 10.34
CA PHE A 499 -33.49 45.68 10.92
C PHE A 499 -33.64 47.09 10.31
N ILE A 500 -33.82 47.16 8.99
CA ILE A 500 -34.01 48.42 8.25
C ILE A 500 -35.36 49.06 8.62
N THR A 501 -36.42 48.27 8.75
CA THR A 501 -37.76 48.78 9.11
C THR A 501 -37.85 49.27 10.56
N LYS A 502 -37.09 48.69 11.51
CA LYS A 502 -37.01 49.19 12.89
C LYS A 502 -36.30 50.54 13.01
N LYS A 503 -35.32 50.83 12.15
CA LYS A 503 -34.59 52.12 12.16
C LYS A 503 -35.42 53.31 11.67
N LYS A 504 -36.48 53.09 10.88
CA LYS A 504 -37.37 54.15 10.39
C LYS A 504 -38.48 54.57 11.36
N LYS A 505 -38.56 53.96 12.55
CA LYS A 505 -39.59 54.26 13.57
C LYS A 505 -39.02 54.88 14.86
N LYS A 506 -37.84 55.49 14.81
CA LYS A 506 -37.29 56.30 15.91
C LYS A 506 -37.03 57.71 15.44
#